data_AF-W7W8X7-F1
#
_entry.id   AF-W7W8X7-F1
#
_cell.length_a   1.000
_cell.length_b   1.000
_cell.length_c   1.000
_cell.angle_alpha   90.00
_cell.angle_beta   90.00
_cell.angle_gamma   90.00
#
_symmetry.space_group_name_H-M   'P 1'
#
loop_
_entity.id
_entity.type
_entity.pdbx_description
1 polymer ?
#
loop_
_entity_poly.entity_id
_entity_poly.type
_entity_poly.pdbx_seq_one_letter_code
_entity_poly.pdbx_strand_id
1 'polypeptide(L)'
;MNTAMMDTRCVAGDRRFVVEAGNTDPATQHQREHDELIDRELHTCRTSANRAARAFLQRGLWVEVYDDETKELLAGPFDPDQAAPAYIV
;
A
#
# COMPACT_ATOMS: atom_id res chain seq x y z
N MET A 1 -13.68 -5.98 24.95
CA MET A 1 -14.17 -6.04 23.55
C MET A 1 -13.23 -6.94 22.77
N ASN A 2 -13.73 -8.07 22.25
CA ASN A 2 -12.95 -8.98 21.40
C ASN A 2 -13.01 -8.47 19.97
N THR A 3 -12.01 -7.70 19.56
CA THR A 3 -11.78 -7.42 18.14
C THR A 3 -11.15 -8.67 17.55
N ALA A 4 -11.99 -9.65 17.20
CA ALA A 4 -11.63 -10.67 16.24
C ALA A 4 -11.35 -9.92 14.93
N MET A 5 -10.10 -9.49 14.74
CA MET A 5 -9.59 -9.22 13.40
C MET A 5 -9.77 -10.55 12.70
N MET A 6 -10.82 -10.64 11.87
CA MET A 6 -10.98 -11.75 10.96
C MET A 6 -9.65 -11.89 10.23
N ASP A 7 -8.89 -12.91 10.63
CA ASP A 7 -7.92 -13.59 9.80
C ASP A 7 -8.74 -14.08 8.61
N THR A 8 -8.96 -13.14 7.69
CA THR A 8 -9.65 -13.37 6.44
C THR A 8 -8.62 -14.17 5.70
N ARG A 9 -8.69 -15.50 5.92
CA ARG A 9 -7.82 -16.53 5.37
C ARG A 9 -7.35 -15.98 4.05
N CYS A 10 -6.06 -15.66 3.94
CA CYS A 10 -5.50 -15.24 2.67
C CYS A 10 -5.68 -16.43 1.75
N VAL A 11 -6.82 -16.47 1.06
CA VAL A 11 -7.04 -17.38 -0.03
C VAL A 11 -5.95 -16.92 -0.98
N ALA A 12 -4.93 -17.74 -1.13
CA ALA A 12 -3.94 -17.61 -2.17
C ALA A 12 -4.67 -17.83 -3.51
N GLY A 13 -5.58 -16.93 -3.85
CA GLY A 13 -5.87 -16.60 -5.23
C GLY A 13 -4.73 -15.71 -5.68
N ASP A 14 -4.26 -15.91 -6.90
CA ASP A 14 -3.09 -15.32 -7.56
C ASP A 14 -2.87 -13.80 -7.43
N ARG A 15 -3.79 -13.09 -6.77
CA ARG A 15 -3.80 -11.66 -6.59
C ARG A 15 -2.73 -11.22 -5.57
N ARG A 16 -1.65 -10.66 -6.12
CA ARG A 16 -0.56 -10.05 -5.37
C ARG A 16 -0.77 -8.54 -5.29
N PHE A 17 -0.50 -7.98 -4.13
CA PHE A 17 -0.60 -6.55 -3.82
C PHE A 17 0.81 -5.99 -3.73
N VAL A 18 1.10 -4.97 -4.52
CA VAL A 18 2.36 -4.24 -4.45
C VAL A 18 2.11 -2.98 -3.64
N VAL A 19 2.83 -2.80 -2.54
CA VAL A 19 2.82 -1.58 -1.75
C VAL A 19 4.10 -0.83 -2.08
N GLU A 20 3.94 0.34 -2.67
CA GLU A 20 5.03 1.22 -3.04
C GLU A 20 5.04 2.43 -2.12
N ALA A 21 6.22 2.76 -1.62
CA ALA A 21 6.43 3.87 -0.71
C ALA A 21 7.45 4.84 -1.29
N GLY A 22 7.04 6.10 -1.47
CA GLY A 22 7.85 7.19 -2.00
C GLY A 22 8.00 8.33 -0.99
N ASN A 23 9.01 9.17 -1.17
CA ASN A 23 9.16 10.39 -0.36
C ASN A 23 8.52 11.62 -0.99
N THR A 24 7.93 11.46 -2.17
CA THR A 24 7.45 12.56 -3.01
C THR A 24 6.00 12.28 -3.39
N ASP A 25 5.23 13.35 -3.57
CA ASP A 25 3.86 13.26 -4.03
C ASP A 25 3.78 12.60 -5.42
N PRO A 26 3.04 11.48 -5.55
CA PRO A 26 2.95 10.75 -6.81
C PRO A 26 2.12 11.47 -7.88
N ALA A 27 1.30 12.47 -7.52
CA ALA A 27 0.64 13.33 -8.52
C ALA A 27 1.64 14.25 -9.23
N THR A 28 2.73 14.65 -8.57
CA THR A 28 3.86 15.35 -9.18
C THR A 28 4.86 14.44 -9.89
N GLN A 29 4.86 13.13 -9.59
CA GLN A 29 5.79 12.15 -10.16
C GLN A 29 5.27 11.34 -11.36
N HIS A 30 4.06 11.57 -11.85
CA HIS A 30 3.46 10.84 -12.99
C HIS A 30 4.28 10.82 -14.30
N GLN A 31 5.45 11.46 -14.35
CA GLN A 31 6.36 11.52 -15.48
C GLN A 31 7.77 10.98 -15.21
N ARG A 32 8.15 10.72 -13.96
CA ARG A 32 9.53 10.30 -13.63
C ARG A 32 9.48 8.88 -13.10
N GLU A 33 10.23 8.03 -13.79
CA GLU A 33 10.41 6.61 -13.56
C GLU A 33 10.47 6.30 -12.05
N HIS A 34 10.00 5.12 -11.62
CA HIS A 34 9.98 4.56 -10.25
C HIS A 34 11.30 4.65 -9.42
N ASP A 35 12.29 5.42 -9.87
CA ASP A 35 13.61 5.69 -9.33
C ASP A 35 13.58 6.37 -7.94
N GLU A 36 12.48 7.05 -7.57
CA GLU A 36 12.34 7.72 -6.27
C GLU A 36 11.54 6.91 -5.23
N LEU A 37 11.26 5.62 -5.50
CA LEU A 37 10.68 4.73 -4.51
C LEU A 37 11.71 4.42 -3.42
N ILE A 38 11.36 4.73 -2.17
CA ILE A 38 12.17 4.45 -1.00
C ILE A 38 12.10 2.96 -0.66
N ASP A 39 10.90 2.39 -0.71
CA ASP A 39 10.65 1.01 -0.37
C ASP A 39 9.51 0.45 -1.24
N ARG A 40 9.60 -0.83 -1.58
CA ARG A 40 8.55 -1.56 -2.30
C ARG A 40 8.41 -2.95 -1.71
N GLU A 41 7.21 -3.28 -1.25
CA GLU A 41 6.88 -4.60 -0.73
C GLU A 41 5.79 -5.27 -1.56
N LEU A 42 5.89 -6.59 -1.71
CA LEU A 42 4.88 -7.40 -2.41
C LEU A 42 4.28 -8.39 -1.43
N HIS A 43 2.95 -8.38 -1.35
CA HIS A 43 2.20 -9.21 -0.42
C HIS A 43 1.11 -9.97 -1.15
N THR A 44 0.91 -11.24 -0.81
CA THR A 44 -0.20 -12.07 -1.29
C THR A 44 -1.48 -11.90 -0.46
N CYS A 45 -1.42 -11.04 0.56
CA CYS A 45 -2.48 -10.82 1.54
C CYS A 45 -2.82 -9.33 1.64
N ARG A 46 -4.11 -8.99 1.56
CA ARG A 46 -4.60 -7.61 1.84
C ARG A 46 -4.21 -7.12 3.22
N THR A 47 -4.32 -7.97 4.24
CA THR A 47 -3.98 -7.60 5.63
C THR A 47 -2.50 -7.26 5.78
N SER A 48 -1.61 -8.02 5.13
CA SER A 48 -0.18 -7.73 5.12
C SER A 48 0.13 -6.45 4.36
N ALA A 49 -0.49 -6.25 3.19
CA ALA A 49 -0.38 -5.01 2.42
C ALA A 49 -0.87 -3.78 3.20
N ASN A 50 -2.00 -3.89 3.89
CA ASN A 50 -2.52 -2.83 4.75
C ASN A 50 -1.55 -2.49 5.88
N ARG A 51 -0.96 -3.51 6.53
CA ARG A 51 0.01 -3.32 7.60
C ARG A 51 1.29 -2.65 7.10
N ALA A 52 1.82 -3.08 5.95
CA ALA A 52 3.00 -2.49 5.33
C ALA A 52 2.73 -1.04 4.91
N ALA A 53 1.62 -0.80 4.21
CA ALA A 53 1.18 0.53 3.81
C ALA A 53 1.09 1.49 5.01
N ARG A 54 0.53 1.03 6.12
CA ARG A 54 0.43 1.82 7.35
C ARG A 54 1.78 2.07 8.00
N ALA A 55 2.70 1.11 7.96
CA ALA A 55 4.07 1.28 8.45
C ALA A 55 4.83 2.34 7.64
N PHE A 56 4.64 2.38 6.33
CA PHE A 56 5.24 3.41 5.47
C PHE A 56 4.64 4.80 5.72
N LEU A 57 3.32 4.91 5.86
CA LEU A 57 2.68 6.18 6.25
C LEU A 57 3.20 6.70 7.60
N GLN A 58 3.38 5.81 8.59
CA GLN A 58 3.98 6.18 9.88
C GLN A 58 5.45 6.64 9.78
N ARG A 59 6.15 6.26 8.71
CA ARG A 59 7.52 6.71 8.43
C ARG A 59 7.55 8.07 7.72
N GLY A 60 6.39 8.66 7.41
CA GLY A 60 6.32 9.90 6.66
C GLY A 60 6.40 9.72 5.15
N LEU A 61 6.12 8.51 4.64
CA LEU A 61 6.22 8.19 3.22
C LEU A 61 4.84 8.14 2.56
N TRP A 62 4.79 8.62 1.33
CA TRP A 62 3.64 8.47 0.45
C TRP A 62 3.46 7.01 0.08
N VAL A 63 2.23 6.53 0.11
CA VAL A 63 1.95 5.11 -0.13
C VAL A 63 0.92 4.91 -1.22
N GLU A 64 1.24 4.01 -2.13
CA GLU A 64 0.35 3.55 -3.19
C GLU A 64 0.31 2.02 -3.16
N VAL A 65 -0.87 1.46 -3.37
CA VAL A 65 -1.09 0.02 -3.42
C VAL A 65 -1.62 -0.35 -4.78
N TYR A 66 -0.87 -1.19 -5.48
CA TYR A 66 -1.19 -1.66 -6.81
C TYR A 66 -1.52 -3.15 -6.81
N ASP A 67 -2.28 -3.56 -7.81
CA ASP A 67 -2.46 -4.96 -8.17
C ASP A 67 -1.27 -5.41 -9.04
N ASP A 68 -0.56 -6.47 -8.65
CA ASP A 68 0.64 -6.91 -9.37
C ASP A 68 0.30 -7.47 -10.77
N GLU A 69 -0.86 -8.10 -10.93
CA GLU A 69 -1.27 -8.72 -12.19
C GLU A 69 -1.71 -7.68 -13.20
N THR A 70 -2.61 -6.78 -12.79
CA THR A 70 -3.22 -5.78 -13.68
C THR A 70 -2.45 -4.47 -13.72
N LYS A 71 -1.50 -4.26 -12.79
CA LYS A 71 -0.83 -2.97 -12.55
C LYS A 71 -1.80 -1.83 -12.24
N GLU A 72 -3.02 -2.15 -11.83
CA GLU A 72 -4.05 -1.18 -11.47
C GLU A 72 -3.78 -0.62 -10.07
N LEU A 73 -3.94 0.69 -9.89
CA LEU A 73 -3.90 1.33 -8.59
C LEU A 73 -5.15 0.92 -7.80
N LEU A 74 -4.97 0.12 -6.76
CA LEU A 74 -6.05 -0.36 -5.89
C LEU A 74 -6.36 0.64 -4.79
N ALA A 75 -5.34 1.31 -4.25
CA ALA A 75 -5.50 2.23 -3.14
C ALA A 75 -4.38 3.28 -3.09
N GLY A 76 -4.75 4.52 -2.76
CA GLY A 76 -3.83 5.65 -2.71
C GLY A 76 -4.02 6.60 -3.89
N PRO A 77 -3.13 7.59 -4.02
CA PRO A 77 -1.98 7.84 -3.14
C PRO A 77 -2.40 8.34 -1.75
N PHE A 78 -1.75 7.81 -0.72
CA PHE A 78 -1.96 8.22 0.66
C PHE A 78 -0.88 9.20 1.08
N ASP A 79 -1.35 10.36 1.52
CA ASP A 79 -0.51 11.42 2.06
C ASP A 79 -0.10 11.06 3.51
N PRO A 80 1.22 11.07 3.83
CA PRO A 80 1.71 10.74 5.17
C PRO A 80 1.44 11.82 6.21
N ASP A 81 1.24 13.07 5.80
CA ASP A 81 0.85 14.18 6.65
C ASP A 81 -0.64 14.13 7.01
N GLN A 82 -1.43 13.29 6.33
CA GLN A 82 -2.83 13.02 6.63
C GLN A 82 -3.03 11.78 7.50
N ALA A 83 -4.18 11.74 8.19
CA ALA A 83 -4.54 10.58 8.99
C ALA A 83 -4.70 9.34 8.10
N ALA A 84 -3.89 8.31 8.35
CA ALA A 84 -3.96 7.05 7.63
C ALA A 84 -5.39 6.50 7.63
N PRO A 85 -5.93 6.07 6.47
CA PRO A 85 -7.30 5.61 6.39
C PRO A 85 -7.54 4.38 7.25
N ALA A 86 -8.77 4.23 7.75
CA ALA A 86 -9.17 3.06 8.53
C ALA A 86 -9.11 1.75 7.71
N TYR A 87 -9.22 1.86 6.38
CA TYR A 87 -9.15 0.75 5.43
C TYR A 87 -8.38 1.20 4.18
N ILE A 88 -7.34 0.45 3.81
CA ILE A 88 -6.50 0.71 2.65
C ILE A 88 -6.86 -0.26 1.52
N VAL A 89 -6.85 -1.57 1.78
CA VAL A 89 -7.20 -2.64 0.82
C VAL A 89 -7.87 -3.82 1.49
#